data_AF-A0A9X1VJ62-F1
#
_entry.id   AF-A0A9X1VJ62-F1
#
_cell.length_a   1.000
_cell.length_b   1.000
_cell.length_c   1.000
_cell.angle_alpha   90.00
_cell.angle_beta   90.00
_cell.angle_gamma   90.00
#
_symmetry.space_group_name_H-M   'P 1'
#
loop_
_entity.id
_entity.type
_entity.pdbx_description
1 polymer ?
#
loop_
_entity_poly.entity_id
_entity_poly.type
_entity_poly.pdbx_seq_one_letter_code
_entity_poly.pdbx_strand_id
1 'polypeptide(L)'
;MNDLRKAAYRGILYNFLLSIRSIPTTLNDDNQAMKLGKFAGPVAYQLHNLALASVNDFVGFDEAQFWSSMDIFNNNNPDTQLTYLRTQFERDLLAS
;
A
#
# COMPACT_ATOMS: atom_id res chain seq x y z
N MET A 1 18.99 4.56 -1.17
CA MET A 1 17.84 5.47 -0.97
C MET A 1 18.16 6.43 0.17
N ASN A 2 17.76 7.71 0.09
CA ASN A 2 17.98 8.70 1.17
C ASN A 2 16.87 8.63 2.23
N ASP A 3 17.09 9.26 3.39
CA ASP A 3 16.19 9.13 4.54
C ASP A 3 14.81 9.77 4.30
N LEU A 4 14.74 10.85 3.54
CA LEU A 4 13.46 11.49 3.16
C LEU A 4 12.58 10.53 2.34
N ARG A 5 13.16 9.85 1.33
CA ARG A 5 12.43 8.83 0.56
C ARG A 5 12.01 7.65 1.41
N LYS A 6 12.91 7.15 2.28
CA LYS A 6 12.57 6.06 3.21
C LYS A 6 11.40 6.44 4.12
N ALA A 7 11.39 7.68 4.62
CA ALA A 7 10.31 8.22 5.44
C ALA A 7 8.99 8.30 4.65
N ALA A 8 9.02 8.79 3.41
CA ALA A 8 7.84 8.82 2.54
C ALA A 8 7.25 7.41 2.30
N TYR A 9 8.10 6.41 2.02
CA TYR A 9 7.64 5.01 1.89
C TYR A 9 7.04 4.45 3.17
N ARG A 10 7.60 4.77 4.33
CA ARG A 10 7.00 4.41 5.63
C ARG A 10 5.66 5.11 5.84
N GLY A 11 5.51 6.35 5.37
CA GLY A 11 4.26 7.10 5.34
C GLY A 11 3.17 6.43 4.50
N ILE A 12 3.53 5.91 3.32
CA ILE A 12 2.63 5.08 2.50
C ILE A 12 2.12 3.88 3.32
N LEU A 13 3.04 3.11 3.93
CA LEU A 13 2.69 1.91 4.69
C LEU A 13 1.75 2.25 5.86
N TYR A 14 2.01 3.33 6.58
CA TYR A 14 1.18 3.79 7.69
C TYR A 14 -0.23 4.21 7.24
N ASN A 15 -0.33 5.11 6.27
CA ASN A 15 -1.62 5.58 5.75
C ASN A 15 -2.43 4.45 5.13
N PHE A 16 -1.74 3.50 4.51
CA PHE A 16 -2.37 2.30 4.01
C PHE A 16 -2.98 1.45 5.14
N LEU A 17 -2.22 1.19 6.20
CA LEU A 17 -2.76 0.46 7.36
C LEU A 17 -3.98 1.18 7.94
N LEU A 18 -3.98 2.51 7.97
CA LEU A 18 -5.16 3.29 8.38
C LEU A 18 -6.37 3.10 7.45
N SER A 19 -6.17 2.99 6.14
CA SER A 19 -7.28 2.82 5.19
C SER A 19 -7.95 1.44 5.28
N ILE A 20 -7.20 0.40 5.62
CA ILE A 20 -7.76 -0.94 5.86
C ILE A 20 -8.20 -1.17 7.30
N ARG A 21 -7.72 -0.36 8.26
CA ARG A 21 -8.14 -0.37 9.65
C ARG A 21 -9.52 0.27 9.77
N SER A 22 -10.51 -0.35 9.16
CA SER A 22 -11.90 -0.11 9.51
C SER A 22 -12.13 -0.60 10.94
N ILE A 23 -12.98 0.13 11.67
CA ILE A 23 -13.58 -0.31 12.94
C ILE A 23 -14.00 -1.77 12.75
N PRO A 24 -13.75 -2.69 13.71
CA PRO A 24 -14.19 -4.08 13.58
C PRO A 24 -15.70 -4.12 13.35
N THR A 25 -16.10 -4.20 12.08
CA THR A 25 -17.48 -4.29 11.65
C THR A 25 -17.85 -5.75 11.76
N THR A 26 -18.89 -6.05 12.53
CA THR A 26 -19.44 -7.40 12.57
C THR A 26 -19.91 -7.75 11.16
N LEU A 27 -19.23 -8.68 10.51
CA LEU A 27 -19.55 -9.13 9.16
C LEU A 27 -20.76 -10.07 9.22
N ASN A 28 -21.94 -9.48 9.33
CA ASN A 28 -23.20 -10.22 9.42
C ASN A 28 -23.74 -10.65 8.03
N ASP A 29 -23.06 -10.22 6.95
CA ASP A 29 -23.41 -10.47 5.55
C ASP A 29 -22.19 -11.01 4.79
N ASP A 30 -22.31 -12.24 4.28
CA ASP A 30 -21.28 -12.92 3.49
C ASP A 30 -20.86 -12.12 2.25
N ASN A 31 -21.76 -11.33 1.66
CA ASN A 31 -21.42 -10.49 0.51
C ASN A 31 -20.50 -9.34 0.89
N GLN A 32 -20.69 -8.73 2.07
CA GLN A 32 -19.79 -7.70 2.59
C GLN A 32 -18.43 -8.29 2.95
N ALA A 33 -18.41 -9.46 3.59
CA ALA A 33 -17.17 -10.17 3.90
C ALA A 33 -16.37 -10.51 2.64
N MET A 34 -17.05 -11.02 1.61
CA MET A 34 -16.42 -11.35 0.32
C MET A 34 -15.87 -10.09 -0.39
N LYS A 35 -16.60 -8.97 -0.38
CA LYS A 35 -16.11 -7.70 -0.96
C LYS A 35 -14.86 -7.19 -0.24
N LEU A 36 -14.86 -7.23 1.09
CA LEU A 36 -13.70 -6.87 1.89
C LEU A 36 -12.51 -7.80 1.63
N GLY A 37 -12.72 -9.11 1.54
CA GLY A 37 -11.66 -10.07 1.22
C GLY A 37 -11.06 -9.87 -0.17
N LYS A 38 -11.90 -9.59 -1.19
CA LYS A 38 -11.45 -9.26 -2.55
C LYS A 38 -10.61 -7.99 -2.63
N PHE A 39 -10.81 -7.05 -1.71
CA PHE A 39 -9.99 -5.85 -1.59
C PHE A 39 -8.74 -6.10 -0.75
N ALA A 40 -8.91 -6.57 0.49
CA ALA A 40 -7.84 -6.66 1.48
C ALA A 40 -6.73 -7.64 1.09
N GLY A 41 -7.06 -8.78 0.49
CA GLY A 41 -6.07 -9.81 0.13
C GLY A 41 -5.04 -9.33 -0.91
N PRO A 42 -5.48 -8.93 -2.12
CA PRO A 42 -4.59 -8.44 -3.16
C PRO A 42 -3.77 -7.22 -2.72
N VAL A 43 -4.37 -6.35 -1.91
CA VAL A 43 -3.66 -5.19 -1.42
C VAL A 43 -2.65 -5.53 -0.32
N ALA A 44 -2.97 -6.45 0.60
CA ALA A 44 -2.02 -6.93 1.60
C ALA A 44 -0.77 -7.56 0.97
N TYR A 45 -0.91 -8.20 -0.19
CA TYR A 45 0.22 -8.70 -0.96
C TYR A 45 1.18 -7.59 -1.41
N GLN A 46 0.65 -6.47 -1.93
CA GLN A 46 1.49 -5.32 -2.32
C GLN A 46 2.21 -4.70 -1.11
N LEU A 47 1.57 -4.70 0.06
CA LEU A 47 2.15 -4.15 1.29
C LEU A 47 3.24 -5.02 1.88
N HIS A 48 3.16 -6.33 1.71
CA HIS A 48 4.12 -7.24 2.30
C HIS A 48 5.55 -6.90 1.84
N ASN A 49 5.73 -6.64 0.55
CA ASN A 49 7.01 -6.29 -0.03
C ASN A 49 7.53 -4.94 0.49
N LEU A 50 6.64 -3.94 0.62
CA LEU A 50 7.01 -2.62 1.14
C LEU A 50 7.33 -2.67 2.65
N ALA A 51 6.57 -3.44 3.42
CA ALA A 51 6.81 -3.65 4.85
C ALA A 51 8.14 -4.38 5.09
N LEU A 52 8.43 -5.43 4.31
CA LEU A 52 9.71 -6.13 4.37
C LEU A 52 10.87 -5.20 4.03
N ALA A 53 10.74 -4.37 2.99
CA ALA A 53 11.73 -3.36 2.66
C ALA A 53 11.93 -2.37 3.82
N SER A 54 10.85 -1.88 4.43
CA SER A 54 10.92 -0.94 5.57
C SER A 54 11.66 -1.51 6.78
N VAL A 55 11.42 -2.77 7.13
CA VAL A 55 12.11 -3.46 8.25
C VAL A 55 13.60 -3.61 7.98
N ASN A 56 13.99 -3.80 6.72
CA ASN A 56 15.39 -3.93 6.30
C ASN A 56 16.02 -2.58 5.89
N ASP A 57 15.47 -1.46 6.34
CA ASP A 57 15.91 -0.10 6.01
C ASP A 57 16.11 0.16 4.50
N PHE A 58 15.28 -0.49 3.69
CA PHE A 58 15.27 -0.45 2.23
C PHE A 58 16.58 -0.94 1.57
N VAL A 59 17.37 -1.76 2.27
CA VAL A 59 18.54 -2.43 1.67
C VAL A 59 18.05 -3.37 0.57
N GLY A 60 18.54 -3.15 -0.66
CA GLY A 60 18.15 -3.94 -1.84
C GLY A 60 16.74 -3.66 -2.37
N PHE A 61 16.05 -2.63 -1.85
CA PHE A 61 14.73 -2.26 -2.35
C PHE A 61 14.81 -1.66 -3.76
N ASP A 62 14.20 -2.33 -4.74
CA ASP A 62 14.03 -1.83 -6.09
C ASP A 62 12.74 -1.00 -6.19
N GLU A 63 12.93 0.31 -6.11
CA GLU A 63 11.86 1.28 -6.21
C GLU A 63 11.14 1.27 -7.57
N ALA A 64 11.87 1.04 -8.66
CA ALA A 64 11.27 1.01 -9.99
C ALA A 64 10.40 -0.25 -10.16
N GLN A 65 10.89 -1.39 -9.67
CA GLN A 65 10.13 -2.64 -9.64
C GLN A 65 8.87 -2.51 -8.79
N PHE A 66 8.95 -1.89 -7.62
CA PHE A 66 7.80 -1.66 -6.74
C PHE A 66 6.70 -0.85 -7.44
N TRP A 67 7.07 0.25 -8.09
CA TRP A 67 6.07 1.05 -8.80
C TRP A 67 5.50 0.34 -10.02
N SER A 68 6.33 -0.40 -10.76
CA SER A 68 5.87 -1.25 -11.86
C SER A 68 4.86 -2.31 -11.39
N SER A 69 5.09 -2.96 -10.24
CA SER A 69 4.13 -3.91 -9.68
C SER A 69 2.83 -3.23 -9.24
N MET A 70 2.89 -1.99 -8.77
CA MET A 70 1.70 -1.18 -8.44
C MET A 70 0.90 -0.80 -9.69
N ASP A 71 1.58 -0.43 -10.78
CA ASP A 71 0.92 -0.11 -12.06
C ASP A 71 0.24 -1.35 -12.65
N ILE A 72 0.90 -2.51 -12.63
CA ILE A 72 0.33 -3.80 -13.02
C ILE A 72 -0.88 -4.14 -12.14
N PHE A 73 -0.78 -3.94 -10.82
CA PHE A 73 -1.88 -4.16 -9.88
C PHE A 73 -3.10 -3.31 -10.23
N ASN A 74 -2.91 -2.00 -10.44
CA ASN A 74 -3.99 -1.07 -10.75
C ASN A 74 -4.69 -1.39 -12.08
N ASN A 75 -3.92 -1.84 -13.08
CA ASN A 75 -4.46 -2.26 -14.38
C ASN A 75 -5.30 -3.54 -14.27
N ASN A 76 -4.87 -4.49 -13.43
CA ASN A 76 -5.57 -5.76 -13.23
C ASN A 76 -6.78 -5.63 -12.28
N ASN A 77 -6.85 -4.55 -11.48
CA ASN A 77 -7.88 -4.35 -10.49
C ASN A 77 -8.48 -2.92 -10.57
N PRO A 78 -9.23 -2.61 -11.65
CA PRO A 78 -9.75 -1.26 -11.87
C PRO A 78 -10.68 -0.75 -10.75
N ASP A 79 -11.38 -1.65 -10.06
CA ASP A 79 -12.29 -1.30 -8.96
C ASP A 79 -11.58 -1.05 -7.63
N THR A 80 -10.28 -1.37 -7.51
CA THR A 80 -9.51 -1.31 -6.26
C THR A 80 -8.17 -0.62 -6.41
N GLN A 81 -8.07 0.29 -7.39
CA GLN A 81 -6.85 1.01 -7.68
C GLN A 81 -6.31 1.78 -6.47
N LEU A 82 -4.99 1.72 -6.31
CA LEU A 82 -4.24 2.37 -5.24
C LEU A 82 -3.44 3.58 -5.77
N THR A 83 -3.95 4.26 -6.79
CA THR A 83 -3.30 5.41 -7.45
C THR A 83 -2.95 6.53 -6.46
N TYR A 84 -3.75 6.68 -5.41
CA TYR A 84 -3.53 7.65 -4.33
C TYR A 84 -2.18 7.46 -3.60
N LEU A 85 -1.59 6.27 -3.61
CA LEU A 85 -0.32 6.00 -2.92
C LEU A 85 0.84 6.75 -3.54
N ARG A 86 0.86 6.93 -4.87
CA ARG A 86 1.90 7.72 -5.54
C ARG A 86 1.77 9.20 -5.21
N THR A 87 0.55 9.73 -5.20
CA THR A 87 0.29 11.11 -4.78
C THR A 87 0.67 11.33 -3.30
N GLN A 88 0.44 10.34 -2.44
CA GLN A 88 0.85 10.40 -1.04
C GLN A 88 2.38 10.42 -0.90
N PHE A 89 3.08 9.52 -1.62
CA PHE A 89 4.53 9.49 -1.64
C PHE A 89 5.15 10.84 -2.02
N GLU A 90 4.66 11.44 -3.11
CA GLU A 90 5.14 12.74 -3.59
C GLU A 90 4.89 13.85 -2.56
N ARG A 91 3.72 13.85 -1.91
CA ARG A 91 3.42 14.78 -0.82
C ARG A 91 4.38 14.64 0.35
N ASP A 92 4.59 13.41 0.82
CA ASP A 92 5.47 13.15 1.97
C ASP A 92 6.93 13.51 1.65
N LEU A 93 7.36 13.31 0.40
CA LEU A 93 8.69 13.68 -0.06
C LEU A 93 8.91 15.20 -0.15
N LEU A 94 7.88 15.97 -0.50
CA LEU A 94 7.93 17.43 -0.60
C LEU A 94 7.71 18.15 0.75
N ALA A 95 7.08 17.47 1.71
CA ALA A 95 6.79 18.01 3.04
C ALA A 95 7.96 17.84 4.05
N SER A 96 9.00 17.10 3.66
CA SER A 96 10.18 16.76 4.48
C SER A 96 11.42 17.53 4.05
#